data_AF-A2XAT4-F1
#
_entry.id   AF-A2XAT4-F1
#
_cell.length_a   1.000
_cell.length_b   1.000
_cell.length_c   1.000
_cell.angle_alpha   90.00
_cell.angle_beta   90.00
_cell.angle_gamma   90.00
#
_symmetry.space_group_name_H-M   'P 1'
#
loop_
_entity.id
_entity.type
_entity.pdbx_description
1 polymer ?
#
loop_
_entity_poly.entity_id
_entity_poly.type
_entity_poly.pdbx_seq_one_letter_code
_entity_poly.pdbx_strand_id
1 'polypeptide(L)'
;MGTKKSYPNAVAAYVDVRDVARAHVLVYERPDARGRYLCIGTVLHRAELLRMLRDLFPQYPATAKCEDDGKPMAKPYKFSNQRLKDLG
;
A
#
# COMPACT_ATOMS: atom_id res chain seq x y z
N MET A 1 -9.54 -8.83 -23.51
CA MET A 1 -9.45 -7.35 -23.47
C MET A 1 -9.23 -6.92 -22.03
N GLY A 2 -8.18 -6.13 -21.73
CA GLY A 2 -8.07 -5.46 -20.41
C GLY A 2 -6.69 -5.38 -19.74
N THR A 3 -5.64 -6.04 -20.25
CA THR A 3 -4.31 -5.94 -19.61
C THR A 3 -3.64 -4.62 -20.01
N LYS A 4 -3.39 -3.75 -19.02
CA LYS A 4 -2.53 -2.58 -19.23
C LYS A 4 -1.14 -3.06 -19.66
N LYS A 5 -0.59 -2.44 -20.71
CA LYS A 5 0.70 -2.81 -21.30
C LYS A 5 1.89 -2.44 -20.40
N SER A 6 1.71 -1.47 -19.52
CA SER A 6 2.74 -0.96 -18.61
C SER A 6 2.13 -0.50 -17.28
N TYR A 7 2.97 -0.34 -16.26
CA TYR A 7 2.59 0.23 -14.97
C TYR A 7 3.29 1.57 -14.72
N PRO A 8 2.68 2.49 -13.95
CA PRO A 8 3.29 3.77 -13.65
C PRO A 8 4.48 3.62 -12.69
N ASN A 9 5.49 4.46 -12.87
CA ASN A 9 6.61 4.62 -11.94
C ASN A 9 6.12 5.38 -10.68
N ALA A 10 5.37 4.69 -9.84
CA ALA A 10 4.70 5.28 -8.69
C ALA A 10 4.70 4.35 -7.48
N VAL A 11 4.69 4.97 -6.30
CA VAL A 11 4.48 4.29 -5.02
C VAL A 11 3.06 4.55 -4.52
N ALA A 12 2.51 3.57 -3.80
CA ALA A 12 1.23 3.74 -3.11
C ALA A 12 1.31 3.13 -1.71
N ALA A 13 0.52 3.69 -0.79
CA ALA A 13 0.30 3.12 0.52
C ALA A 13 -0.75 2.01 0.45
N TYR A 14 -0.51 0.93 1.18
CA TYR A 14 -1.42 -0.20 1.32
C TYR A 14 -1.66 -0.49 2.80
N VAL A 15 -2.87 -0.97 3.08
CA VAL A 15 -3.31 -1.45 4.39
C VAL A 15 -4.33 -2.57 4.17
N ASP A 16 -4.33 -3.57 5.04
CA ASP A 16 -5.35 -4.61 5.01
C ASP A 16 -6.69 -4.03 5.45
N VAL A 17 -7.78 -4.37 4.76
CA VAL A 17 -9.12 -3.85 5.07
C VAL A 17 -9.57 -4.19 6.50
N ARG A 18 -9.13 -5.33 7.04
CA ARG A 18 -9.41 -5.74 8.42
C ARG A 18 -8.71 -4.82 9.41
N ASP A 19 -7.53 -4.32 9.08
CA ASP A 19 -6.80 -3.38 9.93
C ASP A 19 -7.50 -2.02 9.96
N VAL A 20 -8.07 -1.60 8.83
CA VAL A 20 -8.90 -0.38 8.77
C VAL A 20 -10.14 -0.53 9.64
N ALA A 21 -10.85 -1.65 9.56
CA ALA A 21 -12.03 -1.90 10.40
C ALA A 21 -11.67 -1.88 11.90
N ARG A 22 -10.60 -2.59 12.30
CA ARG A 22 -10.12 -2.58 13.69
C ARG A 22 -9.68 -1.20 14.14
N ALA A 23 -9.01 -0.43 13.28
CA ALA A 23 -8.58 0.93 13.59
C ALA A 23 -9.76 1.85 13.93
N HIS A 24 -10.88 1.74 13.21
CA HIS A 24 -12.08 2.53 13.51
C HIS A 24 -12.67 2.17 14.87
N VAL A 25 -12.77 0.88 15.20
CA VAL A 25 -13.26 0.41 16.50
C VAL A 25 -12.34 0.89 17.63
N LEU A 26 -11.03 0.68 17.51
CA LEU A 26 -10.04 1.12 18.50
C LEU A 26 -10.10 2.63 18.77
N VAL A 27 -10.17 3.44 17.71
CA VAL A 27 -10.25 4.90 17.86
C VAL A 27 -11.57 5.33 18.49
N TYR A 28 -12.68 4.64 18.18
CA TYR A 28 -14.00 4.96 18.74
C TYR A 28 -14.10 4.61 20.23
N GLU A 29 -13.57 3.46 20.65
CA GLU A 29 -13.68 2.97 22.02
C GLU A 29 -12.72 3.65 23.01
N ARG A 30 -11.68 4.33 22.52
CA ARG A 30 -10.66 4.99 23.35
C ARG A 30 -11.11 6.41 23.72
N PRO A 31 -11.42 6.70 25.00
CA PRO A 31 -11.97 8.01 25.40
C PRO A 31 -10.99 9.18 25.20
N ASP A 32 -9.70 8.90 25.16
CA ASP A 32 -8.62 9.87 24.97
C ASP A 32 -8.23 10.06 23.49
N ALA A 33 -8.81 9.27 22.58
CA ALA A 33 -8.51 9.35 21.17
C ALA A 33 -9.01 10.67 20.56
N ARG A 34 -8.13 11.33 19.79
CA ARG A 34 -8.41 12.65 19.20
C ARG A 34 -7.57 12.95 17.96
N GLY A 35 -8.15 13.73 17.05
CA GLY A 35 -7.51 14.13 15.81
C GLY A 35 -7.41 13.01 14.80
N ARG A 36 -6.32 12.96 14.03
CA ARG A 36 -6.15 12.06 12.89
C ARG A 36 -5.22 10.88 13.20
N TYR A 37 -5.57 9.70 12.70
CA TYR A 37 -4.80 8.46 12.82
C TYR A 37 -4.42 7.94 11.43
N LEU A 38 -3.13 7.83 11.14
CA LEU A 38 -2.66 7.33 9.86
C LEU A 38 -2.72 5.80 9.84
N CYS A 39 -3.62 5.24 9.03
CA CYS A 39 -3.81 3.80 8.87
C CYS A 39 -3.12 3.31 7.58
N ILE A 40 -1.79 3.20 7.64
CA ILE A 40 -0.95 2.66 6.54
C ILE A 40 -0.15 1.48 7.09
N GLY A 41 -0.16 0.35 6.38
CA GLY A 41 0.66 -0.82 6.69
C GLY A 41 2.03 -0.77 6.02
N THR A 42 2.07 -0.49 4.71
CA THR A 42 3.31 -0.40 3.93
C THR A 42 3.18 0.56 2.75
N VAL A 43 4.29 1.02 2.20
CA VAL A 43 4.36 1.82 0.96
C VAL A 43 5.19 1.05 -0.04
N LEU A 44 4.60 0.70 -1.19
CA LEU A 44 5.24 -0.15 -2.19
C LEU A 44 5.29 0.55 -3.54
N HIS A 45 6.38 0.32 -4.27
CA HIS A 45 6.42 0.62 -5.69
C HIS A 45 5.55 -0.37 -6.49
N ARG A 46 4.93 0.08 -7.59
CA ARG A 46 4.07 -0.78 -8.43
C ARG A 46 4.76 -2.04 -8.93
N ALA A 47 6.05 -1.96 -9.26
CA ALA A 47 6.85 -3.11 -9.67
C ALA A 47 6.90 -4.22 -8.60
N GLU A 48 6.98 -3.84 -7.31
CA GLU A 48 7.04 -4.80 -6.20
C GLU A 48 5.69 -5.48 -5.98
N LEU A 49 4.59 -4.72 -6.05
CA LEU A 49 3.24 -5.29 -6.03
C LEU A 49 3.04 -6.29 -7.16
N LEU A 50 3.40 -5.93 -8.40
CA LEU A 50 3.25 -6.81 -9.55
C LEU A 50 4.14 -8.04 -9.47
N ARG A 51 5.33 -7.93 -8.87
CA ARG A 51 6.18 -9.11 -8.57
C ARG A 51 5.45 -10.07 -7.64
N MET A 52 4.93 -9.59 -6.51
CA MET A 52 4.17 -10.44 -5.58
C MET A 52 2.96 -11.10 -6.24
N LEU A 53 2.22 -10.36 -7.08
CA LEU A 53 1.07 -10.91 -7.80
C LEU A 53 1.47 -12.02 -8.79
N ARG A 54 2.60 -11.88 -9.49
CA ARG A 54 3.11 -12.95 -10.38
C ARG A 54 3.57 -14.17 -9.60
N ASP A 55 4.22 -13.95 -8.45
CA ASP A 55 4.69 -15.04 -7.59
C ASP A 55 3.50 -15.84 -7.03
N LEU A 56 2.42 -15.16 -6.64
CA LEU A 56 1.19 -15.78 -6.11
C LEU A 56 0.27 -16.37 -7.19
N PHE A 57 0.22 -15.74 -8.36
CA PHE A 57 -0.74 -16.06 -9.41
C PHE A 57 -0.06 -16.13 -10.79
N PRO A 58 0.88 -17.07 -11.00
CA PRO A 58 1.68 -17.14 -12.22
C PRO A 58 0.87 -17.41 -13.49
N GLN A 59 -0.34 -17.95 -13.37
CA GLN A 59 -1.23 -18.23 -14.48
C GLN A 59 -1.86 -16.97 -15.09
N TYR A 60 -1.80 -15.82 -14.41
CA TYR A 60 -2.36 -14.57 -14.92
C TYR A 60 -1.29 -13.67 -15.56
N PRO A 61 -1.58 -13.09 -16.74
CA PRO A 61 -0.65 -12.20 -17.41
C PRO A 61 -0.53 -10.87 -16.64
N ALA A 62 0.63 -10.61 -16.05
CA ALA A 62 0.97 -9.33 -15.43
C ALA A 62 2.16 -8.69 -16.15
N THR A 63 2.04 -7.43 -16.56
CA THR A 63 3.13 -6.72 -17.24
C THR A 63 4.33 -6.49 -16.31
N ALA A 64 5.53 -6.59 -16.87
CA ALA A 64 6.79 -6.23 -16.21
C ALA A 64 7.34 -4.87 -16.70
N LYS A 65 6.63 -4.18 -17.60
CA LYS A 65 7.09 -2.95 -18.23
C LYS A 65 6.69 -1.70 -17.42
N CYS A 66 7.67 -0.87 -17.09
CA CYS A 66 7.44 0.44 -16.49
C CYS A 66 7.11 1.48 -17.58
N GLU A 67 6.26 2.47 -17.27
CA GLU A 67 5.93 3.57 -18.19
C GLU A 67 7.11 4.54 -18.41
N ASP A 68 8.01 4.69 -17.43
CA ASP A 68 9.14 5.63 -17.46
C ASP A 68 10.50 4.90 -17.36
N ASP A 69 10.82 4.01 -18.31
CA ASP A 69 12.03 3.15 -18.34
C ASP A 69 13.40 3.89 -18.35
N GLY A 70 13.43 5.22 -18.19
CA GLY A 70 14.65 6.02 -18.10
C GLY A 70 14.76 6.91 -16.86
N LYS A 71 13.73 6.97 -16.01
CA LYS A 71 13.75 7.79 -14.78
C LYS A 71 14.11 6.92 -13.57
N PRO A 72 14.75 7.49 -12.54
CA PRO A 72 14.91 6.78 -11.26
C PRO A 72 13.55 6.29 -10.75
N MET A 73 13.51 5.06 -10.23
CA MET A 73 12.29 4.50 -9.65
C MET A 73 11.84 5.36 -8.46
N ALA A 74 10.54 5.64 -8.39
CA ALA A 74 9.92 6.32 -7.26
C ALA A 74 10.18 5.51 -5.98
N LYS A 75 10.76 6.16 -4.98
CA LYS A 75 11.14 5.52 -3.71
C LYS A 75 9.97 5.58 -2.72
N PRO A 76 9.72 4.48 -1.97
CA PRO A 76 8.77 4.53 -0.87
C PRO A 76 9.13 5.64 0.12
N TYR A 77 8.14 6.45 0.49
CA TYR A 77 8.33 7.48 1.50
C TYR A 77 8.24 6.89 2.91
N LYS A 78 8.90 7.55 3.86
CA LYS A 78 8.78 7.22 5.29
C LYS A 78 7.46 7.78 5.82
N PHE A 79 6.84 7.04 6.73
CA PHE A 79 5.61 7.45 7.40
C PHE A 79 5.64 7.00 8.87
N SER A 80 4.76 7.57 9.69
CA SER A 80 4.53 7.12 11.06
C SER A 80 3.06 6.77 11.25
N ASN A 81 2.81 5.50 11.59
CA ASN A 81 1.52 5.00 12.07
C ASN A 81 1.52 4.82 13.59
N GLN A 82 2.50 5.43 14.30
CA GLN A 82 2.72 5.21 15.73
C GLN A 82 1.46 5.55 16.55
N ARG A 83 0.80 6.67 16.27
CA ARG A 83 -0.43 7.06 16.97
C ARG A 83 -1.51 5.99 16.95
N LEU A 84 -1.63 5.24 15.86
CA LEU A 84 -2.61 4.17 15.74
C LEU A 84 -2.13 2.91 16.48
N LYS A 85 -0.84 2.57 16.36
CA LYS A 85 -0.22 1.44 17.09
C LYS A 85 -0.26 1.61 18.61
N ASP A 86 -0.17 2.85 19.09
CA ASP A 86 -0.23 3.16 20.52
C ASP A 86 -1.62 2.86 21.12
N LEU A 87 -2.66 2.66 20.30
CA LEU A 87 -4.01 2.31 20.77
C LEU A 87 -4.19 0.80 21.06
N GLY A 88 -3.25 -0.04 20.63
CA GLY A 88 -3.35 -1.51 20.61
C GLY A 88 -3.63 -2.07 19.23
#